data_AF-A0A6V7WQ29-F1
#
_entry.id   AF-A0A6V7WQ29-F1
#
_cell.length_a   1.000
_cell.length_b   1.000
_cell.length_c   1.000
_cell.angle_alpha   90.00
_cell.angle_beta   90.00
_cell.angle_gamma   90.00
#
_symmetry.space_group_name_H-M   'P 1'
#
loop_
_entity.id
_entity.type
_entity.pdbx_description
1 polymer ?
#
loop_
_entity_poly.entity_id
_entity_poly.type
_entity_poly.pdbx_seq_one_letter_code
_entity_poly.pdbx_strand_id
1 'polypeptide(L)'
;MRNVTPFEINYLGLDSEEFSKLELFTLEQRTIVWLLILIEYFVQFINIPFGIITIRLLYCTSLLHRNLKFILITQSGLIIFEALIRLFFVGPIKYFTGDIFWSQTEFRFTTIEFLVQLPIFSRMIFCHLIIIERICATVFIKCYETKKGRIFTASWIFIFLILSVLNFIHNEEDEANDNLSSQNVTLSSAIIAMLLALIGLFEIILIGVIWKYNKNKLNGFSNSSQLSIIGGKPVVVINVHRRTSEYKLKKRYQYLENMRSALQLAPTILAYFVAGVSTAFSQTFYSIIFEADDFTCEIISQLNNLFIAFINFLIISTTIFFHKILRKNFFKIFNQIFCCAPKITKSHEKSTINKITPTLAQQQTEKYFAMLKGTWD
;
A
#
# COMPACT_ATOMS: atom_id res chain seq x y z
N MET A 1 30.09 32.35 7.07
CA MET A 1 29.94 32.12 8.52
C MET A 1 28.93 33.12 9.03
N ARG A 2 27.77 32.65 9.48
CA ARG A 2 26.73 33.49 10.08
C ARG A 2 26.98 33.47 11.58
N ASN A 3 27.17 34.63 12.21
CA ASN A 3 27.25 34.69 13.67
C ASN A 3 25.89 34.30 14.23
N VAL A 4 25.78 33.07 14.72
CA VAL A 4 24.60 32.58 15.44
C VAL A 4 24.50 33.42 16.72
N THR A 5 23.35 34.04 16.93
CA THR A 5 23.19 34.94 18.06
C THR A 5 23.03 34.12 19.34
N PRO A 6 23.52 34.60 20.51
CA PRO A 6 23.32 33.92 21.80
C PRO A 6 21.84 33.64 22.13
N PHE A 7 20.93 34.39 21.50
CA PHE A 7 19.49 34.18 21.59
C PHE A 7 19.04 32.88 20.90
N GLU A 8 19.58 32.54 19.73
CA GLU A 8 19.26 31.28 19.03
C GLU A 8 19.77 30.06 19.81
N ILE A 9 20.91 30.19 20.48
CA ILE A 9 21.50 29.14 21.33
C ILE A 9 20.62 28.92 22.58
N ASN A 10 20.21 29.99 23.26
CA ASN A 10 19.35 29.89 24.45
C ASN A 10 17.90 29.49 24.16
N TYR A 11 17.37 29.81 22.97
CA TYR A 11 15.98 29.49 22.64
C TYR A 11 15.78 28.00 22.29
N LEU A 12 16.81 27.36 21.75
CA LEU A 12 16.79 25.94 21.41
C LEU A 12 17.18 25.06 22.61
N GLY A 13 17.83 25.60 23.63
CA GLY A 13 18.28 24.84 24.80
C GLY A 13 19.32 23.78 24.46
N LEU A 14 20.04 23.96 23.35
CA LEU A 14 21.11 23.08 22.92
C LEU A 14 22.37 23.42 23.71
N ASP A 15 22.95 22.43 24.39
CA ASP A 15 24.24 22.60 25.04
C ASP A 15 25.32 22.92 24.00
N SER A 16 26.28 23.77 24.36
CA SER A 16 27.34 24.24 23.45
C SER A 16 28.16 23.10 22.80
N GLU A 17 28.08 21.90 23.35
CA GLU A 17 28.76 20.69 22.90
C GLU A 17 28.03 19.98 21.73
N GLU A 18 26.70 20.07 21.65
CA GLU A 18 25.95 19.56 20.49
C GLU A 18 26.13 20.47 19.26
N PHE A 19 26.25 21.77 19.50
CA PHE A 19 26.51 22.74 18.45
C PHE A 19 27.89 22.55 17.80
N SER A 20 28.90 22.13 18.57
CA SER A 20 30.24 21.84 18.04
C SER A 20 30.31 20.53 17.24
N LYS A 21 29.45 19.54 17.54
CA LYS A 21 29.29 18.34 16.69
C LYS A 21 28.70 18.68 15.31
N LEU A 22 27.78 19.66 15.25
CA LEU A 22 27.26 20.15 13.97
C LEU A 22 28.37 20.81 13.11
N GLU A 23 29.32 21.52 13.72
CA GLU A 23 30.50 22.09 13.01
C GLU A 23 31.44 21.02 12.44
N LEU A 24 31.33 19.75 12.83
CA LEU A 24 32.22 18.68 12.37
C LEU A 24 31.96 18.26 10.91
N PHE A 25 30.75 18.46 10.38
CA PHE A 25 30.43 18.05 9.01
C PHE A 25 30.91 19.05 7.98
N THR A 26 31.58 18.54 6.96
CA THR A 26 31.99 19.31 5.79
C THR A 26 30.77 19.87 5.05
N LEU A 27 30.95 20.99 4.34
CA LEU A 27 29.90 21.60 3.51
C LEU A 27 29.34 20.60 2.48
N GLU A 28 30.20 19.73 1.95
CA GLU A 28 29.84 18.68 0.99
C GLU A 28 28.88 17.66 1.62
N GLN A 29 29.20 17.15 2.81
CA GLN A 29 28.36 16.22 3.55
C GLN A 29 26.96 16.79 3.81
N ARG A 30 26.88 18.04 4.29
CA ARG A 30 25.60 18.72 4.50
C ARG A 30 24.80 18.87 3.21
N THR A 31 25.48 19.22 2.11
CA THR A 31 24.85 19.38 0.80
C THR A 31 24.23 18.07 0.29
N ILE A 32 24.92 16.94 0.50
CA ILE A 32 24.40 15.61 0.14
C ILE A 32 23.13 15.28 0.93
N VAL A 33 23.15 15.50 2.26
CA VAL A 33 21.97 15.22 3.10
C VAL A 33 20.78 16.10 2.71
N TRP A 34 21.00 17.40 2.49
CA TRP A 34 19.96 18.31 2.02
C TRP A 34 19.38 17.91 0.66
N LEU A 35 20.22 17.43 -0.25
CA LEU A 35 19.77 16.92 -1.54
C LEU A 35 18.87 15.68 -1.37
N LEU A 36 19.24 14.74 -0.49
CA LEU A 36 18.42 13.56 -0.20
C LEU A 36 17.06 13.94 0.40
N ILE A 37 17.04 14.84 1.37
CA ILE A 37 15.81 15.35 2.00
C ILE A 37 14.92 16.04 0.94
N LEU A 38 15.51 16.85 0.06
CA LEU A 38 14.77 17.53 -1.01
C LEU A 38 14.12 16.53 -1.98
N ILE A 39 14.86 15.48 -2.36
CA ILE A 39 14.32 14.42 -3.23
C ILE A 39 13.22 13.65 -2.49
N GLU A 40 13.39 13.32 -1.21
CA GLU A 40 12.35 12.67 -0.41
C GLU A 40 11.07 13.51 -0.42
N TYR A 41 11.16 14.80 -0.13
CA TYR A 41 10.00 15.70 -0.07
C TYR A 41 9.35 15.89 -1.43
N PHE A 42 10.13 15.92 -2.51
CA PHE A 42 9.59 15.91 -3.86
C PHE A 42 8.74 14.65 -4.13
N VAL A 43 9.22 13.47 -3.74
CA VAL A 43 8.47 12.21 -3.87
C VAL A 43 7.21 12.22 -2.98
N GLN A 44 7.31 12.69 -1.73
CA GLN A 44 6.15 12.83 -0.84
C GLN A 44 5.11 13.80 -1.40
N PHE A 45 5.55 14.89 -2.01
CA PHE A 45 4.66 15.85 -2.67
C PHE A 45 3.90 15.22 -3.83
N ILE A 46 4.53 14.34 -4.62
CA ILE A 46 3.87 13.56 -5.68
C ILE A 46 2.89 12.53 -5.11
N ASN A 47 3.19 11.92 -3.97
CA ASN A 47 2.32 10.92 -3.34
C ASN A 47 0.95 11.47 -2.96
N ILE A 48 0.83 12.74 -2.58
CA ILE A 48 -0.44 13.37 -2.18
C ILE A 48 -1.48 13.36 -3.32
N PRO A 49 -1.26 13.99 -4.50
CA PRO A 49 -2.25 13.99 -5.57
C PRO A 49 -2.53 12.59 -6.11
N PHE A 50 -1.52 11.72 -6.20
CA PHE A 50 -1.72 10.32 -6.60
C PHE A 50 -2.57 9.55 -5.60
N GLY A 51 -2.36 9.74 -4.31
CA GLY A 51 -3.19 9.16 -3.25
C GLY A 51 -4.64 9.62 -3.35
N ILE A 52 -4.88 10.93 -3.51
CA ILE A 52 -6.24 11.50 -3.64
C ILE A 52 -6.95 10.91 -4.87
N ILE A 53 -6.27 10.87 -6.02
CA ILE A 53 -6.82 10.29 -7.25
C ILE A 53 -7.14 8.81 -7.02
N THR A 54 -6.27 8.07 -6.35
CA THR A 54 -6.47 6.65 -6.02
C THR A 54 -7.69 6.44 -5.15
N ILE A 55 -7.83 7.19 -4.06
CA ILE A 55 -9.02 7.14 -3.19
C ILE A 55 -10.28 7.41 -4.00
N ARG A 56 -10.29 8.44 -4.85
CA ARG A 56 -11.43 8.77 -5.71
C ARG A 56 -11.76 7.63 -6.68
N LEU A 57 -10.76 7.07 -7.36
CA LEU A 57 -10.93 5.97 -8.31
C LEU A 57 -11.45 4.70 -7.63
N LEU A 58 -10.90 4.36 -6.46
CA LEU A 58 -11.36 3.24 -5.64
C LEU A 58 -12.79 3.48 -5.14
N TYR A 59 -13.10 4.69 -4.66
CA TYR A 59 -14.43 5.06 -4.21
C TYR A 59 -15.48 4.97 -5.34
N CYS A 60 -15.14 5.36 -6.56
CA CYS A 60 -16.06 5.30 -7.70
C CYS A 60 -16.20 3.90 -8.32
N THR A 61 -15.24 2.99 -8.14
CA THR A 61 -15.36 1.63 -8.72
C THR A 61 -16.34 0.77 -7.92
N SER A 62 -17.22 0.07 -8.64
CA SER A 62 -18.12 -0.97 -8.12
C SER A 62 -17.55 -2.38 -8.26
N LEU A 63 -16.37 -2.52 -8.88
CA LEU A 63 -15.82 -3.80 -9.33
C LEU A 63 -14.88 -4.46 -8.33
N LEU A 64 -14.49 -3.73 -7.29
CA LEU A 64 -13.70 -4.26 -6.20
C LEU A 64 -14.64 -4.70 -5.08
N HIS A 65 -14.31 -5.84 -4.49
CA HIS A 65 -14.92 -6.26 -3.24
C HIS A 65 -14.80 -5.17 -2.17
N ARG A 66 -15.87 -4.96 -1.40
CA ARG A 66 -15.98 -3.83 -0.47
C ARG A 66 -14.87 -3.79 0.57
N ASN A 67 -14.42 -4.96 1.04
CA ASN A 67 -13.37 -5.04 2.05
C ASN A 67 -12.03 -4.62 1.49
N LEU A 68 -11.64 -5.18 0.35
CA LEU A 68 -10.41 -4.79 -0.34
C LEU A 68 -10.43 -3.30 -0.68
N LYS A 69 -11.56 -2.78 -1.15
CA LYS A 69 -11.73 -1.36 -1.40
C LYS A 69 -11.50 -0.53 -0.14
N PHE A 70 -12.05 -0.93 1.00
CA PHE A 70 -11.83 -0.24 2.26
C PHE A 70 -10.36 -0.30 2.68
N ILE A 71 -9.72 -1.47 2.61
CA ILE A 71 -8.28 -1.64 2.90
C ILE A 71 -7.44 -0.68 2.04
N LEU A 72 -7.62 -0.70 0.72
CA LEU A 72 -6.84 0.13 -0.21
C LEU A 72 -7.11 1.63 -0.04
N ILE A 73 -8.34 2.03 0.32
CA ILE A 73 -8.67 3.44 0.63
C ILE A 73 -7.96 3.87 1.91
N THR A 74 -8.04 3.08 2.98
CA THR A 74 -7.38 3.38 4.26
C THR A 74 -5.86 3.46 4.09
N GLN A 75 -5.28 2.52 3.34
CA GLN A 75 -3.87 2.50 2.98
C GLN A 75 -3.45 3.76 2.22
N SER A 76 -4.22 4.16 1.19
CA SER A 76 -3.96 5.39 0.43
C SER A 76 -4.08 6.63 1.33
N GLY A 77 -5.05 6.64 2.24
CA GLY A 77 -5.24 7.72 3.22
C GLY A 77 -4.05 7.87 4.15
N LEU A 78 -3.48 6.75 4.63
CA LEU A 78 -2.31 6.77 5.51
C LEU A 78 -1.03 7.19 4.78
N ILE A 79 -0.86 6.84 3.50
CA ILE A 79 0.26 7.35 2.70
C ILE A 79 0.16 8.88 2.52
N ILE A 80 -1.04 9.40 2.26
CA ILE A 80 -1.25 10.85 2.19
C ILE A 80 -0.97 11.50 3.54
N PHE A 81 -1.47 10.90 4.63
CA PHE A 81 -1.26 11.39 5.98
C PHE A 81 0.23 11.45 6.35
N GLU A 82 0.99 10.40 6.05
CA GLU A 82 2.45 10.36 6.21
C GLU A 82 3.13 11.50 5.42
N ALA A 83 2.78 11.66 4.14
CA ALA A 83 3.33 12.71 3.29
C ALA A 83 3.03 14.11 3.83
N LEU A 84 1.81 14.34 4.33
CA LEU A 84 1.42 15.61 4.94
C LEU A 84 2.21 15.88 6.23
N ILE A 85 2.35 14.90 7.11
CA ILE A 85 3.12 15.08 8.36
C ILE A 85 4.57 15.42 8.04
N ARG A 86 5.19 14.65 7.13
CA ARG A 86 6.58 14.88 6.74
C ARG A 86 6.79 16.26 6.11
N LEU A 87 5.91 16.67 5.21
CA LEU A 87 6.06 17.95 4.50
C LEU A 87 5.71 19.18 5.34
N PHE A 88 4.70 19.10 6.22
CA PHE A 88 4.19 20.26 6.95
C PHE A 88 4.67 20.36 8.39
N PHE A 89 5.19 19.28 8.98
CA PHE A 89 5.69 19.26 10.34
C PHE A 89 7.17 18.93 10.37
N VAL A 90 7.57 17.73 9.92
CA VAL A 90 8.97 17.28 10.04
C VAL A 90 9.92 18.16 9.24
N GLY A 91 9.59 18.46 7.98
CA GLY A 91 10.44 19.28 7.11
C GLY A 91 10.66 20.70 7.59
N PRO A 92 9.61 21.46 7.91
CA PRO A 92 9.76 22.79 8.49
C PRO A 92 10.57 22.77 9.77
N ILE A 93 10.32 21.81 10.68
CA ILE A 93 11.10 21.72 11.91
C ILE A 93 12.58 21.44 11.59
N LYS A 94 12.92 20.46 10.73
CA LYS A 94 14.32 20.18 10.30
C LYS A 94 14.99 21.41 9.70
N TYR A 95 14.23 22.17 8.91
CA TYR A 95 14.71 23.39 8.27
C TYR A 95 14.94 24.53 9.27
N PHE A 96 14.03 24.75 10.21
CA PHE A 96 14.09 25.87 11.16
C PHE A 96 15.01 25.61 12.34
N THR A 97 15.12 24.37 12.83
CA THR A 97 16.07 24.04 13.91
C THR A 97 17.51 24.02 13.39
N GLY A 98 17.70 23.86 12.07
CA GLY A 98 19.02 23.60 11.49
C GLY A 98 19.59 22.24 11.91
N ASP A 99 18.81 21.47 12.67
CA ASP A 99 19.19 20.17 13.16
C ASP A 99 18.79 19.12 12.12
N ILE A 100 19.80 18.71 11.37
CA ILE A 100 19.69 17.64 10.39
C ILE A 100 19.47 16.31 11.13
N PHE A 101 19.99 16.18 12.35
CA PHE A 101 20.00 14.97 13.18
C PHE A 101 18.81 14.98 14.14
N TRP A 102 17.62 14.84 13.56
CA TRP A 102 16.37 14.72 14.32
C TRP A 102 16.40 13.63 15.40
N SER A 103 17.30 12.64 15.27
CA SER A 103 17.45 11.53 16.22
C SER A 103 18.04 11.92 17.58
N GLN A 104 18.59 13.13 17.77
CA GLN A 104 19.31 13.49 19.01
C GLN A 104 18.59 14.51 19.92
N THR A 105 17.54 15.21 19.47
CA THR A 105 16.80 16.11 20.37
C THR A 105 15.75 15.35 21.20
N GLU A 106 16.20 14.80 22.33
CA GLU A 106 15.60 13.71 23.13
C GLU A 106 14.16 13.88 23.67
N PHE A 107 13.45 15.01 23.57
CA PHE A 107 12.25 15.15 24.42
C PHE A 107 11.03 15.89 23.89
N ARG A 108 11.09 16.57 22.73
CA ARG A 108 10.06 17.59 22.42
C ARG A 108 8.98 17.19 21.42
N PHE A 109 9.10 16.04 20.76
CA PHE A 109 8.18 15.69 19.67
C PHE A 109 7.71 14.23 19.65
N THR A 110 7.62 13.57 20.80
CA THR A 110 7.07 12.21 20.99
C THR A 110 5.75 12.01 20.22
N THR A 111 4.87 13.02 20.21
CA THR A 111 3.63 12.97 19.43
C THR A 111 3.86 13.00 17.92
N ILE A 112 4.77 13.84 17.40
CA ILE A 112 5.05 13.89 15.95
C ILE A 112 5.71 12.58 15.51
N GLU A 113 6.61 12.05 16.33
CA GLU A 113 7.23 10.76 16.08
C GLU A 113 6.20 9.65 16.00
N PHE A 114 5.30 9.54 16.99
CA PHE A 114 4.18 8.60 16.93
C PHE A 114 3.37 8.74 15.63
N LEU A 115 3.07 9.98 15.25
CA LEU A 115 2.29 10.27 14.04
C LEU A 115 3.04 9.88 12.75
N VAL A 116 4.37 9.97 12.72
CA VAL A 116 5.23 9.52 11.61
C VAL A 116 5.35 7.99 11.60
N GLN A 117 5.51 7.36 12.76
CA GLN A 117 5.67 5.91 12.89
C GLN A 117 4.37 5.15 12.59
N LEU A 118 3.22 5.74 12.92
CA LEU A 118 1.91 5.11 12.74
C LEU A 118 1.67 4.66 11.28
N PRO A 119 1.80 5.52 10.23
CA PRO A 119 1.71 5.08 8.84
C PRO A 119 2.76 4.05 8.44
N ILE A 120 3.99 4.15 8.97
CA ILE A 120 5.07 3.22 8.65
C ILE A 120 4.71 1.81 9.10
N PHE A 121 4.27 1.66 10.35
CA PHE A 121 3.83 0.40 10.91
C PHE A 121 2.54 -0.11 10.25
N SER A 122 1.58 0.79 9.98
CA SER A 122 0.33 0.47 9.28
C SER A 122 0.55 -0.23 7.94
N ARG A 123 1.57 0.18 7.19
CA ARG A 123 1.85 -0.35 5.86
C ARG A 123 2.19 -1.83 5.87
N MET A 124 3.03 -2.27 6.82
CA MET A 124 3.37 -3.69 6.92
C MET A 124 2.12 -4.53 7.15
N ILE A 125 1.21 -4.02 7.98
CA ILE A 125 0.00 -4.74 8.35
C ILE A 125 -1.05 -4.75 7.23
N PHE A 126 -1.17 -3.71 6.41
CA PHE A 126 -2.09 -3.76 5.27
C PHE A 126 -1.76 -4.85 4.26
N CYS A 127 -0.47 -5.15 4.05
CA CYS A 127 -0.09 -6.27 3.20
C CYS A 127 -0.68 -7.58 3.72
N HIS A 128 -0.47 -7.86 5.01
CA HIS A 128 -1.03 -9.02 5.69
C HIS A 128 -2.56 -9.04 5.60
N LEU A 129 -3.23 -7.90 5.84
CA LEU A 129 -4.69 -7.81 5.75
C LEU A 129 -5.23 -8.08 4.35
N ILE A 130 -4.55 -7.60 3.30
CA ILE A 130 -4.91 -7.91 1.91
C ILE A 130 -4.85 -9.42 1.68
N ILE A 131 -3.81 -10.08 2.16
CA ILE A 131 -3.60 -11.51 1.93
C ILE A 131 -4.58 -12.34 2.73
N ILE A 132 -4.78 -12.05 4.01
CA ILE A 132 -5.80 -12.71 4.83
C ILE A 132 -7.18 -12.52 4.19
N GLU A 133 -7.50 -11.33 3.70
CA GLU A 133 -8.75 -11.07 2.99
C GLU A 133 -8.90 -11.96 1.74
N ARG A 134 -7.83 -12.14 0.96
CA ARG A 134 -7.82 -13.02 -0.24
C ARG A 134 -7.91 -14.51 0.12
N ILE A 135 -7.23 -14.97 1.17
CA ILE A 135 -7.35 -16.34 1.69
C ILE A 135 -8.79 -16.58 2.11
N CYS A 136 -9.35 -15.69 2.93
CA CYS A 136 -10.72 -15.83 3.42
C CYS A 136 -11.74 -15.84 2.28
N ALA A 137 -11.57 -14.95 1.28
CA ALA A 137 -12.43 -14.91 0.09
C ALA A 137 -12.34 -16.19 -0.75
N THR A 138 -11.18 -16.88 -0.74
CA THR A 138 -10.96 -18.12 -1.49
C THR A 138 -11.47 -19.35 -0.73
N VAL A 139 -11.07 -19.50 0.54
CA VAL A 139 -11.38 -20.67 1.38
C VAL A 139 -12.85 -20.66 1.80
N PHE A 140 -13.36 -19.51 2.26
CA PHE A 140 -14.70 -19.39 2.80
C PHE A 140 -15.71 -18.85 1.79
N ILE A 141 -15.57 -19.21 0.50
CA ILE A 141 -16.35 -18.68 -0.61
C ILE A 141 -17.87 -18.57 -0.35
N LYS A 142 -18.46 -19.55 0.36
CA LYS A 142 -19.89 -19.60 0.70
C LYS A 142 -20.29 -18.63 1.83
N CYS A 143 -19.45 -18.49 2.84
CA CYS A 143 -19.74 -17.73 4.06
C CYS A 143 -19.26 -16.27 3.97
N TYR A 144 -18.26 -16.04 3.12
CA TYR A 144 -17.56 -14.77 3.01
C TYR A 144 -18.49 -13.63 2.57
N GLU A 145 -19.30 -13.86 1.52
CA GLU A 145 -20.25 -12.85 1.03
C GLU A 145 -21.43 -12.61 1.97
N THR A 146 -21.88 -13.64 2.69
CA THR A 146 -23.15 -13.59 3.43
C THR A 146 -23.01 -12.99 4.82
N LYS A 147 -21.88 -13.20 5.51
CA LYS A 147 -21.83 -12.92 6.96
C LYS A 147 -20.86 -11.83 7.42
N LYS A 148 -19.76 -11.52 6.72
CA LYS A 148 -18.60 -10.94 7.44
C LYS A 148 -17.77 -9.88 6.74
N GLY A 149 -18.24 -9.28 5.64
CA GLY A 149 -17.46 -8.27 4.94
C GLY A 149 -16.91 -7.15 5.86
N ARG A 150 -17.79 -6.25 6.31
CA ARG A 150 -17.36 -5.00 6.96
C ARG A 150 -16.77 -5.18 8.35
N ILE A 151 -17.37 -6.04 9.17
CA ILE A 151 -16.93 -6.27 10.56
C ILE A 151 -15.52 -6.85 10.56
N PHE A 152 -15.21 -7.76 9.64
CA PHE A 152 -13.88 -8.35 9.54
C PHE A 152 -12.79 -7.29 9.36
N THR A 153 -12.91 -6.43 8.35
CA THR A 153 -11.88 -5.42 8.08
C THR A 153 -11.80 -4.36 9.17
N ALA A 154 -12.95 -3.94 9.73
CA ALA A 154 -12.97 -2.98 10.83
C ALA A 154 -12.31 -3.53 12.10
N SER A 155 -12.60 -4.79 12.47
CA SER A 155 -11.98 -5.45 13.63
C SER A 155 -10.47 -5.57 13.47
N TRP A 156 -9.99 -5.92 12.27
CA TRP A 156 -8.56 -6.00 12.01
C TRP A 156 -7.85 -4.64 12.08
N ILE A 157 -8.46 -3.59 11.53
CA ILE A 157 -7.91 -2.22 11.63
C ILE A 157 -7.91 -1.74 13.09
N PHE A 158 -8.91 -2.13 13.88
CA PHE A 158 -8.95 -1.79 15.31
C PHE A 158 -7.86 -2.52 16.11
N ILE A 159 -7.70 -3.83 15.92
CA ILE A 159 -6.61 -4.61 16.53
C ILE A 159 -5.26 -4.02 16.13
N PHE A 160 -5.11 -3.63 14.87
CA PHE A 160 -3.93 -2.97 14.35
C PHE A 160 -3.61 -1.66 15.09
N LEU A 161 -4.60 -0.80 15.28
CA LEU A 161 -4.40 0.48 15.95
C LEU A 161 -3.96 0.26 17.41
N ILE A 162 -4.53 -0.75 18.08
CA ILE A 162 -4.08 -1.15 19.42
C ILE A 162 -2.62 -1.62 19.39
N LEU A 163 -2.25 -2.52 18.46
CA LEU A 163 -0.87 -3.01 18.35
C LEU A 163 0.12 -1.88 18.07
N SER A 164 -0.27 -0.87 17.28
CA SER A 164 0.57 0.29 16.97
C SER A 164 0.83 1.14 18.22
N VAL A 165 -0.22 1.37 19.03
CA VAL A 165 -0.12 2.12 20.29
C VAL A 165 0.72 1.34 21.30
N LEU A 166 0.50 0.03 21.44
CA LEU A 166 1.29 -0.81 22.34
C LEU A 166 2.77 -0.86 21.95
N ASN A 167 3.07 -0.95 20.65
CA ASN A 167 4.44 -0.93 20.15
C ASN A 167 5.12 0.41 20.44
N PHE A 168 4.39 1.52 20.32
CA PHE A 168 4.91 2.84 20.65
C PHE A 168 5.25 2.97 22.14
N ILE A 169 4.32 2.56 23.02
CA ILE A 169 4.51 2.60 24.48
C ILE A 169 5.71 1.73 24.88
N HIS A 170 5.85 0.54 24.28
CA HIS A 170 6.97 -0.36 24.59
C HIS A 170 8.32 0.26 24.22
N ASN A 171 8.41 0.89 23.05
CA ASN A 171 9.65 1.56 22.62
C ASN A 171 10.02 2.73 23.54
N GLU A 172 9.03 3.50 24.00
CA GLU A 172 9.23 4.64 24.92
C GLU A 172 9.74 4.16 26.30
N GLU A 173 9.24 3.02 26.80
CA GLU A 173 9.73 2.41 28.05
C GLU A 173 11.17 1.88 27.93
N ASP A 174 11.54 1.31 26.79
CA ASP A 174 12.89 0.82 26.54
C ASP A 174 13.90 1.98 26.49
N GLU A 175 13.57 3.08 25.79
CA GLU A 175 14.39 4.30 25.72
C GLU A 175 14.60 4.94 27.10
N ALA A 176 13.57 4.96 27.95
CA ALA A 176 13.66 5.53 29.30
C ALA A 176 14.55 4.73 30.27
N ASN A 177 14.70 3.41 30.04
CA ASN A 177 15.46 2.53 30.92
C ASN A 177 16.95 2.45 30.52
N ASP A 178 17.28 2.63 29.24
CA ASP A 178 18.65 2.53 28.70
C ASP A 178 19.44 3.85 28.84
N ASN A 179 19.60 4.35 30.08
CA ASN A 179 20.41 5.54 30.37
C ASN A 179 21.93 5.37 30.10
N LEU A 180 22.41 4.22 29.59
CA LEU A 180 23.86 3.97 29.43
C LEU A 180 24.29 3.17 28.18
N SER A 181 23.42 2.84 27.23
CA SER A 181 23.84 2.19 25.96
C SER A 181 23.01 2.61 24.75
N SER A 182 23.20 3.87 24.34
CA SER A 182 22.39 4.62 23.38
C SER A 182 22.39 4.16 21.91
N GLN A 183 22.91 2.97 21.56
CA GLN A 183 22.99 2.57 20.15
C GLN A 183 22.80 1.08 19.87
N ASN A 184 22.41 0.28 20.86
CA ASN A 184 22.08 -1.11 20.57
C ASN A 184 20.71 -1.17 19.90
N VAL A 185 20.67 -1.09 18.56
CA VAL A 185 19.56 -1.65 17.79
C VAL A 185 19.35 -3.05 18.36
N THR A 186 18.27 -3.19 19.12
CA THR A 186 18.11 -4.38 19.96
C THR A 186 18.06 -5.57 19.02
N LEU A 187 18.82 -6.62 19.33
CA LEU A 187 18.81 -7.87 18.56
C LEU A 187 17.36 -8.35 18.30
N SER A 188 16.44 -8.04 19.22
CA SER A 188 15.00 -8.23 19.05
C SER A 188 14.41 -7.50 17.84
N SER A 189 14.72 -6.23 17.60
CA SER A 189 14.23 -5.48 16.44
C SER A 189 14.68 -6.10 15.10
N ALA A 190 15.95 -6.50 15.00
CA ALA A 190 16.48 -7.20 13.83
C ALA A 190 15.79 -8.57 13.63
N ILE A 191 15.59 -9.34 14.72
CA ILE A 191 14.85 -10.61 14.70
C ILE A 191 13.40 -10.39 14.23
N ILE A 192 12.71 -9.38 14.75
CA ILE A 192 11.33 -9.05 14.37
C ILE A 192 11.28 -8.72 12.88
N ALA A 193 12.22 -7.92 12.38
CA ALA A 193 12.26 -7.55 10.97
C ALA A 193 12.54 -8.75 10.05
N MET A 194 13.43 -9.66 10.45
CA MET A 194 13.67 -10.93 9.75
C MET A 194 12.42 -11.82 9.75
N LEU A 195 11.72 -11.92 10.88
CA LEU A 195 10.46 -12.68 10.98
C LEU A 195 9.39 -12.08 10.07
N LEU A 196 9.25 -10.75 10.02
CA LEU A 196 8.32 -10.06 9.12
C LEU A 196 8.66 -10.31 7.65
N ALA A 197 9.94 -10.28 7.27
CA ALA A 197 10.38 -10.62 5.93
C ALA A 197 10.05 -12.08 5.57
N LEU A 198 10.23 -13.02 6.50
CA LEU A 198 9.90 -14.43 6.32
C LEU A 198 8.38 -14.65 6.20
N ILE A 199 7.58 -13.93 6.99
CA ILE A 199 6.12 -13.91 6.83
C ILE A 199 5.75 -13.40 5.43
N GLY A 200 6.36 -12.31 4.97
CA GLY A 200 6.14 -11.77 3.62
C GLY A 200 6.51 -12.75 2.50
N LEU A 201 7.56 -13.55 2.68
CA LEU A 201 7.91 -14.61 1.73
C LEU A 201 6.85 -15.72 1.70
N PHE A 202 6.40 -16.18 2.88
CA PHE A 202 5.34 -17.19 2.98
C PHE A 202 4.04 -16.72 2.31
N GLU A 203 3.74 -15.44 2.47
CA GLU A 203 2.60 -14.77 1.85
C GLU A 203 2.63 -14.77 0.32
N ILE A 204 3.78 -14.47 -0.27
CA ILE A 204 3.98 -14.55 -1.73
C ILE A 204 3.74 -15.99 -2.22
N ILE A 205 4.29 -16.97 -1.51
CA ILE A 205 4.08 -18.39 -1.82
C ILE A 205 2.59 -18.74 -1.75
N LEU A 206 1.90 -18.29 -0.71
CA LEU A 206 0.48 -18.56 -0.50
C LEU A 206 -0.41 -17.97 -1.59
N ILE A 207 -0.10 -16.77 -2.09
CA ILE A 207 -0.78 -16.19 -3.25
C ILE A 207 -0.58 -17.07 -4.48
N GLY A 208 0.64 -17.57 -4.71
CA GLY A 208 0.94 -18.52 -5.79
C GLY A 208 0.11 -19.81 -5.68
N VAL A 209 -0.01 -20.36 -4.46
CA VAL A 209 -0.83 -21.53 -4.17
C VAL A 209 -2.32 -21.26 -4.43
N ILE A 210 -2.85 -20.13 -3.94
CA ILE A 210 -4.24 -19.70 -4.16
C ILE A 210 -4.52 -19.54 -5.65
N TRP A 211 -3.61 -18.90 -6.38
CA TRP A 211 -3.72 -18.70 -7.81
C TRP A 211 -3.77 -20.04 -8.56
N LYS A 212 -2.83 -20.95 -8.27
CA LYS A 212 -2.80 -22.29 -8.87
C LYS A 212 -4.05 -23.09 -8.53
N TYR A 213 -4.53 -23.03 -7.28
CA TYR A 213 -5.76 -23.67 -6.84
C TYR A 213 -6.98 -23.17 -7.63
N ASN A 214 -7.15 -21.84 -7.72
CA ASN A 214 -8.26 -21.24 -8.43
C ASN A 214 -8.20 -21.55 -9.94
N LYS A 215 -7.00 -21.53 -10.54
CA LYS A 215 -6.79 -21.91 -11.96
C LYS A 215 -7.21 -23.35 -12.22
N ASN A 216 -6.82 -24.28 -11.36
CA ASN A 216 -7.19 -25.69 -11.49
C ASN A 216 -8.70 -25.91 -11.34
N LYS A 217 -9.34 -25.22 -10.39
CA LYS A 217 -10.81 -25.26 -10.25
C LYS A 217 -11.52 -24.67 -11.47
N LEU A 218 -11.00 -23.59 -12.04
CA LEU A 218 -11.54 -22.97 -13.26
C LEU A 218 -11.42 -23.92 -14.48
N ASN A 219 -10.28 -24.59 -14.65
CA ASN A 219 -10.09 -25.57 -15.73
C ASN A 219 -11.05 -26.76 -15.62
N GLY A 220 -11.32 -27.25 -14.41
CA GLY A 220 -12.35 -28.28 -14.17
C GLY A 220 -13.75 -27.85 -14.61
N PHE A 221 -14.06 -26.56 -14.54
CA PHE A 221 -15.31 -26.01 -15.06
C PHE A 221 -15.35 -25.91 -16.58
N SER A 222 -14.24 -25.61 -17.24
CA SER A 222 -14.14 -25.54 -18.71
C SER A 222 -14.40 -26.91 -19.36
N ASN A 223 -13.82 -27.97 -18.79
CA ASN A 223 -13.94 -29.33 -19.32
C ASN A 223 -15.36 -29.93 -19.16
N SER A 224 -16.19 -29.36 -18.27
CA SER A 224 -17.59 -29.81 -18.07
C SER A 224 -18.61 -29.06 -18.94
N SER A 225 -18.21 -27.95 -19.57
CA SER A 225 -19.02 -27.26 -20.58
C SER A 225 -18.48 -27.60 -21.96
N GLN A 226 -18.70 -28.84 -22.41
CA GLN A 226 -18.47 -29.17 -23.81
C GLN A 226 -19.45 -28.37 -24.67
N LEU A 227 -18.89 -27.54 -25.55
CA LEU A 227 -19.61 -26.87 -26.62
C LEU A 227 -19.99 -27.96 -27.64
N SER A 228 -21.19 -28.53 -27.53
CA SER A 228 -21.65 -29.51 -28.51
C SER A 228 -22.07 -28.78 -29.79
N ILE A 229 -21.33 -29.00 -30.88
CA ILE A 229 -21.74 -28.53 -32.20
C ILE A 229 -22.84 -29.47 -32.69
N ILE A 230 -24.10 -29.03 -32.58
CA ILE A 230 -25.24 -29.75 -33.15
C ILE A 230 -25.53 -29.14 -34.52
N GLY A 231 -25.28 -29.91 -35.59
CA GLY A 231 -25.64 -29.53 -36.97
C GLY A 231 -24.76 -28.46 -37.63
N GLY A 232 -23.46 -28.43 -37.33
CA GLY A 232 -22.51 -27.50 -37.97
C GLY A 232 -22.62 -26.04 -37.53
N LYS A 233 -23.55 -25.72 -36.61
CA LYS A 233 -23.62 -24.44 -35.92
C LYS A 233 -23.20 -24.64 -34.46
N PRO A 234 -22.38 -23.75 -33.89
CA PRO A 234 -22.06 -23.81 -32.47
C PRO A 234 -23.33 -23.51 -31.68
N VAL A 235 -24.04 -24.57 -31.26
CA VAL A 235 -25.17 -24.47 -30.35
C VAL A 235 -24.61 -24.66 -28.95
N VAL A 236 -24.59 -23.58 -28.15
CA VAL A 236 -24.28 -23.73 -26.73
C VAL A 236 -25.48 -24.43 -26.09
N VAL A 237 -25.44 -25.76 -26.02
CA VAL A 237 -26.42 -26.54 -25.26
C VAL A 237 -26.12 -26.30 -23.78
N ILE A 238 -26.65 -25.20 -23.26
CA ILE A 238 -26.75 -25.01 -21.82
C ILE A 238 -27.81 -26.03 -21.40
N ASN A 239 -27.38 -27.18 -20.89
CA ASN A 239 -28.30 -28.12 -20.25
C ASN A 239 -28.87 -27.40 -19.00
N VAL A 240 -30.05 -26.78 -19.17
CA VAL A 240 -30.71 -25.93 -18.17
C VAL A 240 -31.32 -26.81 -17.08
N HIS A 241 -30.49 -27.42 -16.24
CA HIS A 241 -30.90 -27.67 -14.86
C HIS A 241 -30.82 -26.34 -14.10
N ARG A 242 -31.88 -25.54 -14.24
CA ARG A 242 -31.97 -24.10 -13.92
C ARG A 242 -31.44 -23.77 -12.52
N ARG A 243 -31.75 -24.57 -11.49
CA ARG A 243 -31.32 -24.31 -10.09
C ARG A 243 -29.87 -24.66 -9.77
N THR A 244 -29.27 -25.66 -10.40
CA THR A 244 -27.84 -25.96 -10.17
C THR A 244 -26.92 -25.08 -11.02
N SER A 245 -27.45 -24.47 -12.09
CA SER A 245 -26.72 -23.59 -13.00
C SER A 245 -26.33 -22.24 -12.38
N GLU A 246 -27.25 -21.57 -11.66
CA GLU A 246 -26.99 -20.25 -11.05
C GLU A 246 -25.94 -20.32 -9.95
N TYR A 247 -26.02 -21.34 -9.09
CA TYR A 247 -25.04 -21.57 -8.03
C TYR A 247 -23.65 -21.89 -8.58
N LYS A 248 -23.58 -22.66 -9.68
CA LYS A 248 -22.33 -22.92 -10.40
C LYS A 248 -21.78 -21.65 -11.05
N LEU A 249 -22.63 -20.79 -11.61
CA LEU A 249 -22.24 -19.53 -12.26
C LEU A 249 -21.67 -18.52 -11.24
N LYS A 250 -22.37 -18.32 -10.11
CA LYS A 250 -21.89 -17.44 -9.02
C LYS A 250 -20.52 -17.87 -8.50
N LYS A 251 -20.29 -19.18 -8.33
CA LYS A 251 -18.99 -19.71 -7.93
C LYS A 251 -17.90 -19.48 -8.96
N ARG A 252 -18.17 -19.77 -10.24
CA ARG A 252 -17.21 -19.53 -11.34
C ARG A 252 -16.80 -18.06 -11.38
N TYR A 253 -17.78 -17.17 -11.25
CA TYR A 253 -17.58 -15.73 -11.17
C TYR A 253 -16.63 -15.35 -10.02
N GLN A 254 -16.91 -15.86 -8.82
CA GLN A 254 -16.12 -15.53 -7.64
C GLN A 254 -14.68 -16.06 -7.70
N TYR A 255 -14.45 -17.27 -8.24
CA TYR A 255 -13.10 -17.78 -8.49
C TYR A 255 -12.32 -16.89 -9.47
N LEU A 256 -13.00 -16.44 -10.53
CA LEU A 256 -12.39 -15.59 -11.54
C LEU A 256 -12.10 -14.19 -10.99
N GLU A 257 -13.00 -13.63 -10.17
CA GLU A 257 -12.74 -12.37 -9.48
C GLU A 257 -11.56 -12.48 -8.50
N ASN A 258 -11.48 -13.57 -7.74
CA ASN A 258 -10.37 -13.82 -6.81
C ASN A 258 -9.03 -13.97 -7.53
N MET A 259 -8.98 -14.68 -8.66
CA MET A 259 -7.74 -14.77 -9.44
C MET A 259 -7.37 -13.40 -10.03
N ARG A 260 -8.35 -12.63 -10.53
CA ARG A 260 -8.11 -11.30 -11.13
C ARG A 260 -7.51 -10.36 -10.09
N SER A 261 -8.14 -10.27 -8.92
CA SER A 261 -7.67 -9.38 -7.86
C SER A 261 -6.31 -9.82 -7.32
N ALA A 262 -6.06 -11.12 -7.18
CA ALA A 262 -4.73 -11.61 -6.80
C ALA A 262 -3.65 -11.18 -7.78
N LEU A 263 -3.89 -11.30 -9.09
CA LEU A 263 -2.94 -10.87 -10.12
C LEU A 263 -2.75 -9.34 -10.13
N GLN A 264 -3.84 -8.58 -9.94
CA GLN A 264 -3.79 -7.12 -9.88
C GLN A 264 -3.05 -6.59 -8.65
N LEU A 265 -3.12 -7.32 -7.52
CA LEU A 265 -2.47 -6.94 -6.27
C LEU A 265 -1.04 -7.48 -6.13
N ALA A 266 -0.64 -8.44 -6.97
CA ALA A 266 0.70 -9.04 -6.89
C ALA A 266 1.85 -8.00 -6.94
N PRO A 267 1.83 -6.96 -7.80
CA PRO A 267 2.87 -5.94 -7.79
C PRO A 267 2.88 -5.11 -6.51
N THR A 268 1.71 -4.86 -5.93
CA THR A 268 1.58 -4.14 -4.65
C THR A 268 2.14 -4.98 -3.50
N ILE A 269 1.84 -6.27 -3.47
CA ILE A 269 2.36 -7.21 -2.46
C ILE A 269 3.87 -7.38 -2.61
N LEU A 270 4.38 -7.44 -3.84
CA LEU A 270 5.81 -7.45 -4.10
C LEU A 270 6.47 -6.16 -3.59
N ALA A 271 5.89 -4.99 -3.85
CA ALA A 271 6.41 -3.72 -3.34
C ALA A 271 6.47 -3.70 -1.80
N TYR A 272 5.46 -4.25 -1.12
CA TYR A 272 5.47 -4.42 0.34
C TYR A 272 6.58 -5.35 0.82
N PHE A 273 6.76 -6.50 0.16
CA PHE A 273 7.83 -7.43 0.49
C PHE A 273 9.20 -6.78 0.34
N VAL A 274 9.44 -6.06 -0.76
CA VAL A 274 10.70 -5.34 -0.97
C VAL A 274 10.90 -4.26 0.10
N ALA A 275 9.85 -3.52 0.49
CA ALA A 275 9.94 -2.59 1.63
C ALA A 275 10.32 -3.30 2.94
N GLY A 276 9.65 -4.40 3.27
CA GLY A 276 9.95 -5.15 4.49
C GLY A 276 11.39 -5.67 4.53
N VAL A 277 11.87 -6.24 3.42
CA VAL A 277 13.26 -6.69 3.28
C VAL A 277 14.24 -5.53 3.38
N SER A 278 13.95 -4.39 2.74
CA SER A 278 14.81 -3.20 2.81
C SER A 278 14.90 -2.64 4.23
N THR A 279 13.78 -2.57 4.95
CA THR A 279 13.76 -2.13 6.36
C THR A 279 14.55 -3.10 7.24
N ALA A 280 14.32 -4.41 7.08
CA ALA A 280 15.06 -5.43 7.83
C ALA A 280 16.56 -5.38 7.55
N PHE A 281 16.93 -5.23 6.27
CA PHE A 281 18.32 -5.07 5.87
C PHE A 281 18.93 -3.80 6.48
N SER A 282 18.23 -2.67 6.41
CA SER A 282 18.71 -1.40 6.98
C SER A 282 18.92 -1.53 8.49
N GLN A 283 17.95 -2.07 9.23
CA GLN A 283 18.07 -2.30 10.68
C GLN A 283 19.20 -3.27 11.05
N THR A 284 19.33 -4.36 10.28
CA THR A 284 20.44 -5.31 10.49
C THR A 284 21.78 -4.65 10.20
N PHE A 285 21.86 -3.85 9.14
CA PHE A 285 23.06 -3.11 8.78
C PHE A 285 23.45 -2.10 9.86
N TYR A 286 22.49 -1.35 10.41
CA TYR A 286 22.70 -0.48 11.58
C TYR A 286 23.23 -1.26 12.79
N SER A 287 22.68 -2.44 13.06
CA SER A 287 23.12 -3.28 14.19
C SER A 287 24.47 -3.98 13.96
N ILE A 288 25.00 -4.03 12.74
CA ILE A 288 26.29 -4.67 12.46
C ILE A 288 27.40 -3.63 12.39
N ILE A 289 27.11 -2.46 11.83
CA ILE A 289 28.08 -1.37 11.73
C ILE A 289 27.98 -0.50 12.99
N PHE A 290 28.33 -1.10 14.13
CA PHE A 290 28.40 -0.41 15.43
C PHE A 290 29.51 0.65 15.52
N GLU A 291 30.36 0.76 14.50
CA GLU A 291 31.45 1.74 14.44
C GLU A 291 31.27 2.76 13.30
N ALA A 292 30.08 2.85 12.69
CA ALA A 292 29.82 3.89 11.69
C ALA A 292 29.89 5.27 12.34
N ASP A 293 30.48 6.24 11.63
CA ASP A 293 30.39 7.63 12.01
C ASP A 293 28.94 8.13 11.88
N ASP A 294 28.57 9.13 12.69
CA ASP A 294 27.22 9.71 12.73
C ASP A 294 26.72 10.14 11.34
N PHE A 295 27.63 10.57 10.46
CA PHE A 295 27.31 10.90 9.06
C PHE A 295 26.76 9.71 8.28
N THR A 296 27.44 8.56 8.36
CA THR A 296 27.05 7.34 7.63
C THR A 296 25.68 6.87 8.11
N CYS A 297 25.45 6.89 9.42
CA CYS A 297 24.16 6.54 10.01
C CYS A 297 23.02 7.43 9.47
N GLU A 298 23.26 8.73 9.39
CA GLU A 298 22.28 9.70 8.88
C GLU A 298 22.01 9.51 7.37
N ILE A 299 23.06 9.28 6.57
CA ILE A 299 22.91 9.02 5.13
C ILE A 299 22.06 7.76 4.90
N ILE A 300 22.33 6.68 5.63
CA ILE A 300 21.53 5.44 5.53
C ILE A 300 20.07 5.70 5.91
N SER A 301 19.84 6.57 6.90
CA SER A 301 18.50 6.86 7.43
C SER A 301 17.69 7.62 6.38
N GLN A 302 18.32 8.63 5.79
CA GLN A 302 17.72 9.43 4.70
C GLN A 302 17.51 8.60 3.43
N LEU A 303 18.45 7.71 3.08
CA LEU A 303 18.27 6.77 1.97
C LEU A 303 17.10 5.81 2.22
N ASN A 304 16.95 5.30 3.44
CA ASN A 304 15.82 4.45 3.82
C ASN A 304 14.50 5.23 3.74
N ASN A 305 14.44 6.46 4.28
CA ASN A 305 13.25 7.32 4.16
C ASN A 305 12.88 7.62 2.70
N LEU A 306 13.87 7.93 1.86
CA LEU A 306 13.67 8.14 0.43
C LEU A 306 13.15 6.88 -0.27
N PHE A 307 13.76 5.73 0.02
CA PHE A 307 13.33 4.43 -0.51
C PHE A 307 11.88 4.13 -0.12
N ILE A 308 11.54 4.36 1.14
CA ILE A 308 10.19 4.23 1.68
C ILE A 308 9.19 5.14 0.93
N ALA A 309 9.56 6.39 0.66
CA ALA A 309 8.73 7.31 -0.12
C ALA A 309 8.49 6.81 -1.55
N PHE A 310 9.51 6.24 -2.19
CA PHE A 310 9.39 5.61 -3.52
C PHE A 310 8.52 4.36 -3.50
N ILE A 311 8.63 3.50 -2.49
CA ILE A 311 7.76 2.33 -2.36
C ILE A 311 6.30 2.77 -2.19
N ASN A 312 6.02 3.80 -1.40
CA ASN A 312 4.67 4.39 -1.28
C ASN A 312 4.12 4.82 -2.65
N PHE A 313 4.95 5.50 -3.45
CA PHE A 313 4.59 5.88 -4.81
C PHE A 313 4.31 4.66 -5.70
N LEU A 314 5.15 3.63 -5.63
CA LEU A 314 4.98 2.39 -6.40
C LEU A 314 3.71 1.64 -5.99
N ILE A 315 3.39 1.57 -4.71
CA ILE A 315 2.18 0.95 -4.18
C ILE A 315 0.92 1.64 -4.74
N ILE A 316 0.89 2.97 -4.73
CA ILE A 316 -0.21 3.75 -5.29
C ILE A 316 -0.30 3.57 -6.82
N SER A 317 0.83 3.70 -7.50
CA SER A 317 0.91 3.58 -8.96
C SER A 317 0.50 2.19 -9.44
N THR A 318 0.98 1.13 -8.80
CA THR A 318 0.63 -0.25 -9.16
C THR A 318 -0.87 -0.51 -8.99
N THR A 319 -1.48 -0.01 -7.91
CA THR A 319 -2.93 -0.09 -7.68
C THR A 319 -3.72 0.53 -8.85
N ILE A 320 -3.27 1.67 -9.38
CA ILE A 320 -3.92 2.33 -10.52
C ILE A 320 -3.65 1.57 -11.83
N PHE A 321 -2.38 1.34 -12.18
CA PHE A 321 -1.96 0.94 -13.51
C PHE A 321 -2.21 -0.54 -13.83
N PHE A 322 -2.20 -1.42 -12.83
CA PHE A 322 -2.50 -2.84 -13.04
C PHE A 322 -4.00 -3.13 -13.08
N HIS A 323 -4.84 -2.24 -12.56
CA HIS A 323 -6.28 -2.39 -12.69
C HIS A 323 -6.80 -1.67 -13.94
N LYS A 324 -7.05 -2.41 -15.04
CA LYS A 324 -7.48 -1.88 -16.37
C LYS A 324 -8.53 -0.76 -16.30
N ILE A 325 -9.52 -0.89 -15.42
CA ILE A 325 -10.61 0.08 -15.29
C ILE A 325 -10.21 1.30 -14.46
N LEU A 326 -9.38 1.15 -13.42
CA LEU A 326 -8.84 2.28 -12.68
C LEU A 326 -7.88 3.05 -13.59
N ARG A 327 -7.02 2.36 -14.34
CA ARG A 327 -6.15 2.93 -15.38
C ARG A 327 -6.92 3.75 -16.42
N LYS A 328 -8.01 3.20 -16.98
CA LYS A 328 -8.83 3.93 -17.97
C LYS A 328 -9.45 5.20 -17.38
N ASN A 329 -9.98 5.11 -16.15
CA ASN A 329 -10.57 6.23 -15.46
C ASN A 329 -9.51 7.26 -15.02
N PHE A 330 -8.32 6.80 -14.64
CA PHE A 330 -7.15 7.64 -14.35
C PHE A 330 -6.79 8.47 -15.56
N PHE A 331 -6.56 7.86 -16.73
CA PHE A 331 -6.25 8.61 -17.96
C PHE A 331 -7.35 9.59 -18.35
N LYS A 332 -8.63 9.26 -18.09
CA LYS A 332 -9.74 10.20 -18.29
C LYS A 332 -9.63 11.42 -17.37
N ILE A 333 -9.37 11.21 -16.08
CA ILE A 333 -9.19 12.31 -15.10
C ILE A 333 -7.94 13.12 -15.43
N PHE A 334 -6.84 12.44 -15.73
CA PHE A 334 -5.56 13.06 -16.08
C PHE A 334 -5.70 13.94 -17.33
N ASN A 335 -6.30 13.44 -18.41
CA ASN A 335 -6.53 14.24 -19.63
C ASN A 335 -7.49 15.41 -19.39
N GLN A 336 -8.44 15.28 -18.45
CA GLN A 336 -9.32 16.39 -18.07
C GLN A 336 -8.57 17.50 -17.32
N ILE A 337 -7.60 17.14 -16.47
CA ILE A 337 -6.80 18.10 -15.70
C ILE A 337 -5.76 18.77 -16.60
N PHE A 338 -5.04 18.00 -17.42
CA PHE A 338 -3.87 18.50 -18.15
C PHE A 338 -4.16 18.97 -19.58
N CYS A 339 -5.14 18.38 -20.28
CA CYS A 339 -5.29 18.65 -21.71
C CYS A 339 -6.34 19.72 -22.04
N CYS A 340 -7.00 20.35 -21.05
CA CYS A 340 -8.12 21.29 -21.25
C CYS A 340 -9.09 20.84 -22.36
N ALA A 341 -9.24 19.52 -22.56
CA ALA A 341 -9.88 19.01 -23.74
C ALA A 341 -11.36 19.40 -23.64
N PRO A 342 -11.91 20.14 -24.63
CA PRO A 342 -13.31 20.54 -24.59
C PRO A 342 -14.14 19.28 -24.38
N LYS A 343 -15.10 19.34 -23.44
CA LYS A 343 -16.04 18.24 -23.18
C LYS A 343 -16.64 17.84 -24.52
N ILE A 344 -16.13 16.75 -25.11
CA ILE A 344 -16.81 16.09 -26.22
C ILE A 344 -18.07 15.53 -25.59
N THR A 345 -19.14 16.32 -25.66
CA THR A 345 -20.51 15.91 -25.42
C THR A 345 -20.76 14.79 -26.43
N LYS A 346 -20.44 13.57 -26.03
CA LYS A 346 -20.94 12.38 -26.72
C LYS A 346 -22.45 12.48 -26.59
N SER A 347 -23.12 12.89 -27.68
CA SER A 347 -24.56 12.84 -27.77
C SER A 347 -24.94 11.41 -27.43
N HIS A 348 -25.79 11.28 -26.41
CA HIS A 348 -26.34 9.99 -26.03
C HIS A 348 -27.26 9.56 -27.16
N GLU A 349 -26.73 8.85 -28.14
CA GLU A 349 -27.51 8.03 -29.04
C GLU A 349 -28.16 6.94 -28.16
N LYS A 350 -29.41 7.22 -27.74
CA LYS A 350 -30.32 6.24 -27.17
C LYS A 350 -30.60 5.22 -28.27
N SER A 351 -29.76 4.18 -28.36
CA SER A 351 -30.10 3.01 -29.16
C SER A 351 -31.25 2.26 -28.47
N THR A 352 -32.45 2.46 -29.01
CA THR A 352 -33.65 1.65 -28.77
C THR A 352 -33.42 0.26 -29.35
N ILE A 353 -32.78 -0.62 -28.56
CA ILE A 353 -32.76 -2.06 -28.85
C ILE A 353 -33.89 -2.71 -28.06
N ASN A 354 -35.07 -2.73 -28.66
CA ASN A 354 -36.11 -3.71 -28.34
C ASN A 354 -35.68 -5.06 -28.91
N LYS A 355 -35.12 -5.94 -28.07
CA LYS A 355 -35.12 -7.38 -28.32
C LYS A 355 -35.30 -8.14 -27.01
N ILE A 356 -36.28 -9.04 -27.06
CA ILE A 356 -36.77 -9.88 -25.97
C ILE A 356 -35.62 -10.66 -25.33
N THR A 357 -35.69 -10.67 -24.01
CA THR A 357 -34.60 -10.72 -23.04
C THR A 357 -34.37 -12.15 -22.50
N PRO A 358 -33.12 -12.66 -22.46
CA PRO A 358 -32.62 -13.27 -21.23
C PRO A 358 -32.78 -12.21 -20.13
N THR A 359 -33.18 -12.57 -18.90
CA THR A 359 -33.38 -11.58 -17.83
C THR A 359 -32.22 -10.58 -17.83
N LEU A 360 -32.50 -9.27 -17.78
CA LEU A 360 -31.50 -8.20 -17.92
C LEU A 360 -30.24 -8.47 -17.07
N ALA A 361 -30.44 -9.07 -15.89
CA ALA A 361 -29.40 -9.56 -15.00
C ALA A 361 -28.46 -10.59 -15.66
N GLN A 362 -28.98 -11.56 -16.40
CA GLN A 362 -28.21 -12.63 -17.05
C GLN A 362 -27.37 -12.10 -18.23
N GLN A 363 -27.92 -11.21 -19.07
CA GLN A 363 -27.14 -10.52 -20.11
C GLN A 363 -26.06 -9.60 -19.53
N GLN A 364 -26.38 -8.87 -18.45
CA GLN A 364 -25.38 -8.08 -17.74
C GLN A 364 -24.28 -8.98 -17.15
N THR A 365 -24.64 -10.14 -16.60
CA THR A 365 -23.69 -11.10 -16.04
C THR A 365 -22.80 -11.69 -17.11
N GLU A 366 -23.35 -12.11 -18.26
CA GLU A 366 -22.55 -12.64 -19.38
C GLU A 366 -21.67 -11.58 -20.04
N LYS A 367 -22.18 -10.36 -20.22
CA LYS A 367 -21.39 -9.24 -20.75
C LYS A 367 -20.26 -8.87 -19.80
N TYR A 368 -20.53 -8.91 -18.49
CA TYR A 368 -19.51 -8.74 -17.46
C TYR A 368 -18.52 -9.93 -17.46
N PHE A 369 -18.98 -11.15 -17.71
CA PHE A 369 -18.12 -12.33 -17.84
C PHE A 369 -17.21 -12.26 -19.07
N ALA A 370 -17.72 -11.77 -20.21
CA ALA A 370 -16.94 -11.52 -21.41
C ALA A 370 -15.93 -10.38 -21.20
N MET A 371 -16.33 -9.31 -20.51
CA MET A 371 -15.43 -8.22 -20.12
C MET A 371 -14.33 -8.70 -19.17
N LEU A 372 -14.70 -9.56 -18.22
CA LEU A 372 -13.77 -10.24 -17.34
C LEU A 372 -12.82 -11.08 -18.18
N LYS A 373 -13.30 -12.00 -19.03
CA LYS A 373 -12.47 -12.88 -19.88
C LYS A 373 -11.48 -12.10 -20.76
N GLY A 374 -11.91 -11.02 -21.41
CA GLY A 374 -11.03 -10.14 -22.20
C GLY A 374 -10.10 -9.22 -21.37
N THR A 375 -9.99 -9.45 -20.06
CA THR A 375 -8.88 -8.91 -19.24
C THR A 375 -7.81 -9.96 -18.90
N TRP A 376 -8.01 -11.20 -19.34
CA TRP A 376 -7.09 -12.34 -19.13
C TRP A 376 -6.29 -12.68 -20.37
N ASP A 377 -6.96 -12.70 -21.52
CA ASP A 377 -6.34 -12.73 -22.84
C ASP A 377 -5.66 -11.38 -23.10
#